data_AF-E1IFA6-F1
#
_entry.id   AF-E1IFA6-F1
#
_cell.length_a   1.000
_cell.length_b   1.000
_cell.length_c   1.000
_cell.angle_alpha   90.00
_cell.angle_beta   90.00
_cell.angle_gamma   90.00
#
_symmetry.space_group_name_H-M   'P 1'
#
loop_
_entity.id
_entity.type
_entity.pdbx_description
1 polymer ?
#
loop_
_entity_poly.entity_id
_entity_poly.type
_entity_poly.pdbx_seq_one_letter_code
_entity_poly.pdbx_strand_id
1 'polypeptide(L)'
;MAKPAKTKKLGRNDPCHCGSGRKYKECHLIIEEAARSEQLLLRQAQDSLLPKIIEAAQSVPEQFPEAFARFWENKYTFEQMSDLDSVEDRGAERFLTWFAFDFRQQDGQTLIEQLNTAADAGTFEVDPYERRLLEQWRTVRLRPYIVTEIRKGKGMLLRDLLGEQEFDVTDYNAAKRLEVGEVVVGHLTPADTPLDASSPNYYLGGAAAHLTNDTPEKLVEFAELHLAAMRRERPEVTWSDLLEERSEVLNHFVIALPREEPDPSVMERLVADGRIALQLTKESVASLLGRVLPKEEEPTTDDSEEKPA
;
A
#
# COMPACT_ATOMS: atom_id res chain seq x y z
N MET A 1 -23.36 -15.53 21.26
CA MET A 1 -22.13 -14.76 21.02
C MET A 1 -22.09 -13.61 22.02
N ALA A 2 -21.14 -13.62 22.94
CA ALA A 2 -21.05 -12.60 23.98
C ALA A 2 -20.54 -11.28 23.38
N LYS A 3 -21.28 -10.18 23.58
CA LYS A 3 -20.80 -8.83 23.27
C LYS A 3 -19.51 -8.57 24.05
N PRO A 4 -18.47 -7.97 23.43
CA PRO A 4 -17.30 -7.55 24.19
C PRO A 4 -17.75 -6.57 25.28
N ALA A 5 -17.37 -6.84 26.52
CA ALA A 5 -17.69 -5.99 27.65
C ALA A 5 -17.09 -4.60 27.40
N LYS A 6 -17.91 -3.55 27.47
CA LYS A 6 -17.42 -2.16 27.48
C LYS A 6 -16.49 -2.00 28.68
N THR A 7 -15.19 -1.95 28.46
CA THR A 7 -14.20 -1.57 29.47
C THR A 7 -14.57 -0.18 29.98
N LYS A 8 -14.94 -0.10 31.25
CA LYS A 8 -15.24 1.15 31.94
C LYS A 8 -13.98 2.02 31.85
N LYS A 9 -14.03 3.16 31.16
CA LYS A 9 -12.89 4.08 31.07
C LYS A 9 -12.45 4.43 32.50
N LEU A 10 -11.23 4.05 32.86
CA LEU A 10 -10.64 4.35 34.17
C LEU A 10 -10.57 5.87 34.35
N GLY A 11 -11.08 6.34 35.49
CA GLY A 11 -10.92 7.72 35.90
C GLY A 11 -9.46 8.02 36.20
N ARG A 12 -9.01 9.24 35.90
CA ARG A 12 -7.61 9.69 36.06
C ARG A 12 -7.03 9.43 37.47
N ASN A 13 -7.86 9.50 38.51
CA ASN A 13 -7.46 9.30 39.91
C ASN A 13 -7.77 7.88 40.45
N ASP A 14 -8.35 6.99 39.63
CA ASP A 14 -8.69 5.63 40.06
C ASP A 14 -7.42 4.79 40.30
N PRO A 15 -7.48 3.73 41.12
CA PRO A 15 -6.38 2.77 41.22
C PRO A 15 -6.02 2.21 39.84
N CYS A 16 -4.73 2.13 39.57
CA CYS A 16 -4.23 1.66 38.28
C CYS A 16 -4.51 0.17 38.06
N HIS A 17 -4.86 -0.21 36.84
CA HIS A 17 -5.23 -1.58 36.47
C HIS A 17 -4.08 -2.60 36.57
N CYS A 18 -2.83 -2.16 36.68
CA CYS A 18 -1.69 -3.06 36.85
C CYS A 18 -1.54 -3.65 38.26
N GLY A 19 -2.43 -3.29 39.19
CA GLY A 19 -2.37 -3.78 40.57
C GLY A 19 -1.30 -3.11 41.45
N SER A 20 -0.62 -2.07 40.96
CA SER A 20 0.43 -1.37 41.71
C SER A 20 -0.06 -0.57 42.92
N GLY A 21 -1.37 -0.38 43.07
CA GLY A 21 -1.97 0.46 44.11
C GLY A 21 -1.80 1.98 43.90
N ARG A 22 -1.05 2.41 42.88
CA ARG A 22 -0.89 3.83 42.51
C ARG A 22 -2.12 4.34 41.75
N LYS A 23 -2.29 5.67 41.70
CA LYS A 23 -3.30 6.31 40.85
C LYS A 23 -2.94 6.08 39.38
N TYR A 24 -3.94 5.86 38.52
CA TYR A 24 -3.76 5.63 37.08
C TYR A 24 -2.92 6.74 36.42
N LYS A 25 -3.15 8.02 36.76
CA LYS A 25 -2.37 9.15 36.24
C LYS A 25 -0.89 9.18 36.61
N GLU A 26 -0.51 8.52 37.70
CA GLU A 26 0.86 8.44 38.21
C GLU A 26 1.52 7.11 37.79
N CYS A 27 0.85 6.33 36.95
CA CYS A 27 1.28 5.02 36.50
C CYS A 27 1.01 4.89 35.00
N HIS A 28 0.04 4.07 34.57
CA HIS A 28 -0.12 3.71 33.15
C HIS A 28 -0.52 4.88 32.25
N LEU A 29 -1.14 5.95 32.75
CA LEU A 29 -1.44 7.11 31.90
C LEU A 29 -0.17 7.74 31.30
N ILE A 30 0.90 7.89 32.09
CA ILE A 30 2.16 8.48 31.63
C ILE A 30 2.83 7.56 30.60
N ILE A 31 2.76 6.25 30.83
CA ILE A 31 3.31 5.23 29.92
C ILE A 31 2.56 5.26 28.59
N GLU A 32 1.22 5.27 28.63
CA GLU A 32 0.36 5.34 27.46
C GLU A 32 0.51 6.66 26.70
N GLU A 33 0.66 7.79 27.39
CA GLU A 33 0.91 9.10 26.77
C GLU A 33 2.28 9.14 26.09
N ALA A 34 3.34 8.63 26.75
CA ALA A 34 4.67 8.54 26.17
C ALA A 34 4.70 7.63 24.93
N ALA A 35 4.10 6.44 25.02
CA ALA A 35 4.00 5.53 23.88
C ALA A 35 3.22 6.14 22.71
N ARG A 36 2.11 6.84 22.98
CA ARG A 36 1.34 7.53 21.93
C ARG A 36 2.16 8.63 21.26
N SER A 37 2.93 9.38 22.04
CA SER A 37 3.83 10.41 21.53
C SER A 37 4.92 9.79 20.65
N GLU A 38 5.53 8.70 21.09
CA GLU A 38 6.53 7.97 20.31
C GLU A 38 5.95 7.40 19.01
N GLN A 39 4.76 6.79 19.04
CA GLN A 39 4.06 6.29 17.86
C GLN A 39 3.81 7.40 16.83
N LEU A 40 3.42 8.60 17.28
CA LEU A 40 3.21 9.72 16.38
C LEU A 40 4.50 10.14 15.68
N LEU A 41 5.61 10.19 16.42
CA LEU A 41 6.92 10.56 15.88
C LEU A 41 7.45 9.51 14.89
N LEU A 42 7.25 8.22 15.18
CA LEU A 42 7.59 7.14 14.25
C LEU A 42 6.75 7.19 12.97
N ARG A 43 5.46 7.54 13.05
CA ARG A 43 4.63 7.72 11.85
C ARG A 43 5.09 8.92 11.02
N GLN A 44 5.41 10.03 11.66
CA GLN A 44 5.99 11.19 10.97
C GLN A 44 7.31 10.86 10.28
N ALA A 45 8.17 10.09 10.96
CA ALA A 45 9.42 9.61 10.38
C ALA A 45 9.18 8.64 9.20
N GLN A 46 8.14 7.81 9.25
CA GLN A 46 7.77 6.95 8.12
C GLN A 46 7.35 7.79 6.91
N ASP A 47 6.55 8.85 7.13
CA ASP A 47 6.12 9.78 6.07
C ASP A 47 7.29 10.57 5.47
N SER A 48 8.31 10.93 6.26
CA SER A 48 9.46 11.74 5.80
C SER A 48 10.62 10.93 5.24
N LEU A 49 10.87 9.72 5.75
CA LEU A 49 12.02 8.90 5.38
C LEU A 49 11.93 8.36 3.97
N LEU A 50 10.76 7.86 3.55
CA LEU A 50 10.60 7.29 2.22
C LEU A 50 10.88 8.32 1.10
N PRO A 51 10.34 9.56 1.12
CA PRO A 51 10.72 10.60 0.18
C PRO A 51 12.23 10.85 0.10
N LYS A 52 12.93 10.90 1.25
CA LYS A 52 14.39 11.07 1.28
C LYS A 52 15.13 9.90 0.61
N ILE A 53 14.67 8.67 0.82
CA ILE A 53 15.23 7.47 0.17
C ILE A 53 15.03 7.54 -1.34
N ILE A 54 13.84 7.95 -1.80
CA ILE A 54 13.54 8.06 -3.23
C ILE A 54 14.36 9.17 -3.89
N GLU A 55 14.52 10.31 -3.22
CA GLU A 55 15.42 11.38 -3.67
C GLU A 55 16.87 10.89 -3.77
N ALA A 56 17.35 10.14 -2.77
CA ALA A 56 18.68 9.53 -2.81
C ALA A 56 18.81 8.51 -3.95
N ALA A 57 17.76 7.71 -4.23
CA ALA A 57 17.76 6.79 -5.36
C ALA A 57 17.92 7.55 -6.69
N GLN A 58 17.22 8.65 -6.87
CA GLN A 58 17.31 9.48 -8.07
C GLN A 58 18.69 10.14 -8.25
N SER A 59 19.50 10.23 -7.20
CA SER A 59 20.85 10.80 -7.24
C SER A 59 21.94 9.85 -7.76
N VAL A 60 21.61 8.58 -8.05
CA VAL A 60 22.54 7.56 -8.58
C VAL A 60 22.13 7.02 -9.96
N PRO A 61 21.99 7.89 -10.99
CA PRO A 61 21.41 7.53 -12.27
C PRO A 61 22.24 6.53 -13.08
N GLU A 62 23.53 6.36 -12.80
CA GLU A 62 24.39 5.44 -13.55
C GLU A 62 23.97 3.97 -13.42
N GLN A 63 23.26 3.64 -12.34
CA GLN A 63 22.81 2.29 -12.04
C GLN A 63 21.40 1.98 -12.57
N PHE A 64 20.67 3.03 -12.97
CA PHE A 64 19.27 2.91 -13.38
C PHE A 64 19.09 2.06 -14.63
N PRO A 65 19.90 2.17 -15.71
CA PRO A 65 19.64 1.42 -16.93
C PRO A 65 19.56 -0.09 -16.75
N GLU A 66 20.49 -0.69 -15.99
CA GLU A 66 20.50 -2.13 -15.72
C GLU A 66 19.31 -2.54 -14.85
N ALA A 67 19.10 -1.84 -13.74
CA ALA A 67 18.00 -2.12 -12.83
C ALA A 67 16.63 -1.96 -13.53
N PHE A 68 16.49 -0.95 -14.37
CA PHE A 68 15.27 -0.63 -15.09
C PHE A 68 14.97 -1.69 -16.15
N ALA A 69 15.98 -2.05 -16.97
CA ALA A 69 15.86 -3.13 -17.94
C ALA A 69 15.45 -4.45 -17.26
N ARG A 70 16.01 -4.74 -16.09
CA ARG A 70 15.69 -5.92 -15.29
C ARG A 70 14.26 -5.87 -14.75
N PHE A 71 13.86 -4.78 -14.11
CA PHE A 71 12.53 -4.65 -13.48
C PHE A 71 11.39 -4.71 -14.50
N TRP A 72 11.60 -4.12 -15.68
CA TRP A 72 10.60 -4.07 -16.75
C TRP A 72 10.75 -5.16 -17.81
N GLU A 73 11.68 -6.10 -17.64
CA GLU A 73 11.96 -7.15 -18.64
C GLU A 73 12.22 -6.58 -20.05
N ASN A 74 12.94 -5.46 -20.13
CA ASN A 74 13.20 -4.69 -21.36
C ASN A 74 11.94 -4.21 -22.12
N LYS A 75 10.74 -4.24 -21.49
CA LYS A 75 9.49 -3.75 -22.08
C LYS A 75 9.51 -2.24 -22.35
N TYR A 76 10.28 -1.49 -21.55
CA TYR A 76 10.41 -0.04 -21.62
C TYR A 76 11.87 0.39 -21.60
N THR A 77 12.16 1.56 -22.17
CA THR A 77 13.44 2.24 -22.04
C THR A 77 13.41 3.28 -20.92
N PHE A 78 14.57 3.67 -20.41
CA PHE A 78 14.68 4.62 -19.31
C PHE A 78 14.06 5.99 -19.66
N GLU A 79 14.12 6.39 -20.93
CA GLU A 79 13.52 7.64 -21.42
C GLU A 79 12.00 7.67 -21.28
N GLN A 80 11.35 6.50 -21.19
CA GLN A 80 9.89 6.37 -21.03
C GLN A 80 9.47 6.43 -19.56
N MET A 81 10.42 6.53 -18.61
CA MET A 81 10.13 6.45 -17.18
C MET A 81 9.09 7.48 -16.72
N SER A 82 9.13 8.70 -17.24
CA SER A 82 8.15 9.75 -16.87
C SER A 82 6.71 9.39 -17.19
N ASP A 83 6.49 8.49 -18.15
CA ASP A 83 5.15 8.12 -18.62
C ASP A 83 4.60 6.90 -17.86
N LEU A 84 5.47 6.14 -17.18
CA LEU A 84 5.11 4.87 -16.53
C LEU A 84 4.12 5.02 -15.38
N ASP A 85 4.08 6.17 -14.73
CA ASP A 85 3.06 6.40 -13.69
C ASP A 85 1.64 6.45 -14.27
N SER A 86 1.50 6.82 -15.54
CA SER A 86 0.22 6.79 -16.25
C SER A 86 -0.02 5.45 -16.95
N VAL A 87 1.01 4.90 -17.61
CA VAL A 87 0.87 3.71 -18.45
C VAL A 87 0.85 2.44 -17.62
N GLU A 88 1.56 2.37 -16.50
CA GLU A 88 1.70 1.19 -15.66
C GLU A 88 1.14 1.42 -14.24
N ASP A 89 0.25 2.40 -14.03
CA ASP A 89 -0.33 2.77 -12.72
C ASP A 89 0.72 2.98 -11.62
N ARG A 90 1.32 4.17 -11.55
CA ARG A 90 2.46 4.48 -10.65
C ARG A 90 3.70 3.61 -10.92
N GLY A 91 3.91 3.21 -12.17
CA GLY A 91 5.02 2.33 -12.55
C GLY A 91 6.40 2.89 -12.22
N ALA A 92 6.66 4.18 -12.44
CA ALA A 92 7.96 4.78 -12.13
C ALA A 92 8.21 4.76 -10.61
N GLU A 93 7.19 5.05 -9.82
CA GLU A 93 7.26 4.96 -8.36
C GLU A 93 7.50 3.53 -7.86
N ARG A 94 6.83 2.52 -8.46
CA ARG A 94 7.08 1.11 -8.14
C ARG A 94 8.53 0.72 -8.43
N PHE A 95 9.07 1.14 -9.57
CA PHE A 95 10.47 0.90 -9.93
C PHE A 95 11.43 1.55 -8.92
N LEU A 96 11.25 2.83 -8.58
CA LEU A 96 12.13 3.53 -7.63
C LEU A 96 12.10 2.89 -6.24
N THR A 97 10.91 2.45 -5.80
CA THR A 97 10.76 1.74 -4.53
C THR A 97 11.49 0.40 -4.57
N TRP A 98 11.28 -0.42 -5.61
CA TRP A 98 12.00 -1.69 -5.77
C TRP A 98 13.51 -1.49 -5.88
N PHE A 99 13.97 -0.48 -6.61
CA PHE A 99 15.38 -0.15 -6.72
C PHE A 99 15.99 0.16 -5.35
N ALA A 100 15.28 0.90 -4.51
CA ALA A 100 15.77 1.25 -3.19
C ALA A 100 15.89 0.02 -2.26
N PHE A 101 14.85 -0.82 -2.23
CA PHE A 101 14.70 -1.89 -1.23
C PHE A 101 15.24 -3.26 -1.65
N ASP A 102 15.30 -3.57 -2.95
CA ASP A 102 15.57 -4.93 -3.43
C ASP A 102 16.74 -5.00 -4.40
N PHE A 103 16.99 -3.96 -5.21
CA PHE A 103 18.08 -4.01 -6.18
C PHE A 103 19.44 -4.00 -5.48
N ARG A 104 20.14 -5.13 -5.54
CA ARG A 104 21.52 -5.23 -5.07
C ARG A 104 22.45 -4.62 -6.11
N GLN A 105 23.21 -3.63 -5.66
CA GLN A 105 24.22 -2.95 -6.47
C GLN A 105 25.50 -3.79 -6.60
N GLN A 106 26.53 -3.26 -7.26
CA GLN A 106 27.79 -3.97 -7.51
C GLN A 106 28.52 -4.39 -6.23
N ASP A 107 28.32 -3.68 -5.12
CA ASP A 107 28.86 -3.99 -3.80
C ASP A 107 28.04 -5.06 -3.05
N GLY A 108 26.96 -5.56 -3.67
CA GLY A 108 26.04 -6.53 -3.10
C GLY A 108 25.00 -5.93 -2.14
N GLN A 109 25.02 -4.63 -1.89
CA GLN A 109 24.10 -3.96 -0.97
C GLN A 109 22.91 -3.35 -1.71
N THR A 110 21.79 -3.26 -1.01
CA THR A 110 20.65 -2.43 -1.42
C THR A 110 20.92 -0.95 -1.11
N LEU A 111 20.19 -0.02 -1.75
CA LEU A 111 20.31 1.40 -1.42
C LEU A 111 19.99 1.67 0.05
N ILE A 112 18.99 0.99 0.63
CA ILE A 112 18.66 1.10 2.06
C ILE A 112 19.87 0.79 2.95
N GLU A 113 20.61 -0.28 2.65
CA GLU A 113 21.80 -0.67 3.40
C GLU A 113 22.94 0.35 3.26
N GLN A 114 23.11 0.92 2.06
CA GLN A 114 24.07 1.98 1.82
C GLN A 114 23.71 3.26 2.56
N LEU A 115 22.43 3.67 2.55
CA LEU A 115 21.94 4.84 3.27
C LEU A 115 22.08 4.66 4.79
N ASN A 116 21.95 3.43 5.28
CA ASN A 116 22.19 3.12 6.68
C ASN A 116 23.65 3.37 7.09
N THR A 117 24.59 2.91 6.25
CA THR A 117 26.03 3.18 6.42
C THR A 117 26.34 4.67 6.30
N ALA A 118 25.69 5.36 5.36
CA ALA A 118 25.83 6.81 5.17
C ALA A 118 25.29 7.62 6.35
N ALA A 119 24.20 7.15 6.98
CA ALA A 119 23.66 7.77 8.20
C ALA A 119 24.63 7.65 9.36
N ASP A 120 25.27 6.49 9.55
CA ASP A 120 26.31 6.30 10.58
C ASP A 120 27.56 7.15 10.32
N ALA A 121 27.89 7.40 9.05
CA ALA A 121 28.96 8.29 8.63
C ALA A 121 28.58 9.79 8.69
N GLY A 122 27.31 10.11 8.92
CA GLY A 122 26.78 11.48 8.93
C GLY A 122 26.65 12.13 7.55
N THR A 123 26.69 11.35 6.47
CA THR A 123 26.55 11.84 5.07
C THR A 123 25.13 11.69 4.53
N PHE A 124 24.22 11.06 5.29
CA PHE A 124 22.78 11.03 5.02
C PHE A 124 22.03 11.50 6.27
N GLU A 125 21.33 12.63 6.16
CA GLU A 125 20.69 13.28 7.30
C GLU A 125 19.37 12.61 7.68
N VAL A 126 19.38 11.93 8.82
CA VAL A 126 18.21 11.32 9.44
C VAL A 126 18.07 11.75 10.89
N ASP A 127 16.83 12.02 11.31
CA ASP A 127 16.52 12.21 12.73
C ASP A 127 16.56 10.88 13.51
N PRO A 128 16.48 10.88 14.85
CA PRO A 128 16.56 9.66 15.65
C PRO A 128 15.46 8.61 15.36
N TYR A 129 14.27 9.03 14.94
CA TYR A 129 13.17 8.14 14.56
C TYR A 129 13.37 7.60 13.15
N GLU A 130 13.76 8.45 12.21
CA GLU A 130 14.14 8.04 10.85
C GLU A 130 15.29 7.03 10.87
N ARG A 131 16.33 7.24 11.71
CA ARG A 131 17.44 6.27 11.87
C ARG A 131 16.97 4.90 12.36
N ARG A 132 16.00 4.87 13.27
CA ARG A 132 15.40 3.62 13.78
C ARG A 132 14.62 2.89 12.69
N LEU A 133 13.83 3.61 11.91
CA LEU A 133 13.08 3.03 10.80
C LEU A 133 14.01 2.54 9.70
N LEU A 134 15.00 3.34 9.32
CA LEU A 134 16.01 2.97 8.31
C LEU A 134 16.75 1.68 8.69
N GLU A 135 17.02 1.44 9.97
CA GLU A 135 17.57 0.17 10.44
C GLU A 135 16.62 -1.01 10.23
N GLN A 136 15.36 -0.86 10.62
CA GLN A 136 14.36 -1.92 10.47
C GLN A 136 14.08 -2.24 8.99
N TRP A 137 14.10 -1.21 8.15
CA TRP A 137 13.73 -1.29 6.74
C TRP A 137 14.73 -2.06 5.88
N ARG A 138 15.93 -2.37 6.39
CA ARG A 138 16.93 -3.24 5.72
C ARG A 138 16.38 -4.63 5.37
N THR A 139 15.40 -5.10 6.12
CA THR A 139 14.78 -6.43 5.95
C THR A 139 13.49 -6.40 5.13
N VAL A 140 13.02 -5.21 4.74
CA VAL A 140 11.81 -5.05 3.91
C VAL A 140 12.12 -5.47 2.48
N ARG A 141 11.24 -6.27 1.89
CA ARG A 141 11.35 -6.78 0.52
C ARG A 141 10.01 -6.64 -0.19
N LEU A 142 10.07 -6.55 -1.52
CA LEU A 142 8.87 -6.61 -2.36
C LEU A 142 8.21 -7.98 -2.16
N ARG A 143 6.91 -8.00 -1.85
CA ARG A 143 6.16 -9.24 -1.61
C ARG A 143 4.72 -9.13 -2.15
N PRO A 144 4.11 -10.26 -2.50
CA PRO A 144 2.69 -10.32 -2.85
C PRO A 144 1.86 -10.67 -1.60
N TYR A 145 0.86 -9.85 -1.29
CA TYR A 145 0.01 -10.03 -0.13
C TYR A 145 -1.45 -10.10 -0.54
N ILE A 146 -2.21 -11.05 0.01
CA ILE A 146 -3.66 -11.12 -0.15
C ILE A 146 -4.36 -10.38 0.98
N VAL A 147 -5.39 -9.59 0.64
CA VAL A 147 -6.25 -8.91 1.60
C VAL A 147 -7.18 -9.94 2.26
N THR A 148 -7.04 -10.14 3.56
CA THR A 148 -7.89 -11.09 4.33
C THR A 148 -9.00 -10.38 5.10
N GLU A 149 -8.81 -9.12 5.48
CA GLU A 149 -9.82 -8.32 6.21
C GLU A 149 -9.69 -6.83 5.88
N ILE A 150 -10.81 -6.13 5.64
CA ILE A 150 -10.85 -4.66 5.55
C ILE A 150 -11.49 -4.07 6.81
N ARG A 151 -10.75 -3.21 7.52
CA ARG A 151 -11.21 -2.53 8.74
C ARG A 151 -11.51 -1.08 8.43
N LYS A 152 -12.78 -0.80 8.09
CA LYS A 152 -13.25 0.54 7.70
C LYS A 152 -12.77 1.63 8.64
N GLY A 153 -12.01 2.59 8.12
CA GLY A 153 -11.49 3.72 8.89
C GLY A 153 -10.26 3.43 9.76
N LYS A 154 -9.69 2.23 9.67
CA LYS A 154 -8.51 1.83 10.46
C LYS A 154 -7.37 1.26 9.62
N GLY A 155 -7.67 0.42 8.63
CA GLY A 155 -6.64 -0.29 7.88
C GLY A 155 -7.16 -1.62 7.32
N MET A 156 -6.27 -2.59 7.17
CA MET A 156 -6.55 -3.92 6.63
C MET A 156 -5.62 -4.97 7.22
N LEU A 157 -6.03 -6.23 7.15
CA LEU A 157 -5.13 -7.37 7.35
C LEU A 157 -4.69 -7.90 5.99
N LEU A 158 -3.38 -8.04 5.86
CA LEU A 158 -2.73 -8.64 4.71
C LEU A 158 -2.07 -9.95 5.13
N ARG A 159 -2.14 -10.98 4.30
CA ARG A 159 -1.38 -12.22 4.48
C ARG A 159 -0.40 -12.39 3.32
N ASP A 160 0.84 -12.73 3.62
CA ASP A 160 1.83 -13.07 2.59
C ASP A 160 1.33 -14.26 1.76
N LEU A 161 1.43 -14.18 0.43
CA LEU A 161 1.09 -15.29 -0.47
C LEU A 161 2.21 -16.32 -0.62
N LEU A 162 3.47 -15.93 -0.39
CA LEU A 162 4.63 -16.81 -0.45
C LEU A 162 5.05 -17.33 0.94
N GLY A 163 4.45 -16.76 1.99
CA GLY A 163 4.63 -17.16 3.38
C GLY A 163 3.28 -17.38 4.08
N GLU A 164 3.32 -17.54 5.40
CA GLU A 164 2.10 -17.68 6.23
C GLU A 164 1.91 -16.48 7.18
N GLN A 165 2.76 -15.46 7.09
CA GLN A 165 2.73 -14.33 8.01
C GLN A 165 1.59 -13.36 7.68
N GLU A 166 0.89 -12.91 8.72
CA GLU A 166 -0.12 -11.85 8.65
C GLU A 166 0.46 -10.51 9.12
N PHE A 167 -0.03 -9.43 8.51
CA PHE A 167 0.43 -8.06 8.71
C PHE A 167 -0.78 -7.14 8.95
N ASP A 168 -0.73 -6.37 10.04
CA ASP A 168 -1.72 -5.32 10.32
C ASP A 168 -1.28 -4.01 9.66
N VAL A 169 -1.96 -3.65 8.57
CA VAL A 169 -1.62 -2.48 7.76
C VAL A 169 -2.54 -1.33 8.13
N THR A 170 -1.96 -0.24 8.64
CA THR A 170 -2.70 0.94 9.13
C THR A 170 -2.92 2.00 8.03
N ASP A 171 -2.52 1.72 6.79
CA ASP A 171 -2.76 2.62 5.65
C ASP A 171 -4.25 2.65 5.26
N TYR A 172 -4.95 3.66 5.79
CA TYR A 172 -6.36 3.90 5.53
C TYR A 172 -6.66 4.28 4.07
N ASN A 173 -5.75 4.95 3.37
CA ASN A 173 -6.01 5.39 2.00
C ASN A 173 -5.94 4.21 1.04
N ALA A 174 -5.01 3.31 1.24
CA ALA A 174 -4.94 2.05 0.50
C ALA A 174 -6.14 1.15 0.80
N ALA A 175 -6.51 0.98 2.07
CA ALA A 175 -7.64 0.14 2.48
C ALA A 175 -9.03 0.59 1.94
N LYS A 176 -9.16 1.81 1.39
CA LYS A 176 -10.40 2.27 0.73
C LYS A 176 -10.58 1.73 -0.69
N ARG A 177 -9.49 1.36 -1.35
CA ARG A 177 -9.46 1.02 -2.78
C ARG A 177 -9.31 -0.46 -3.01
N LEU A 178 -9.27 -1.25 -1.94
CA LEU A 178 -9.01 -2.67 -1.94
C LEU A 178 -10.22 -3.43 -1.38
N GLU A 179 -10.45 -4.61 -1.93
CA GLU A 179 -11.45 -5.57 -1.49
C GLU A 179 -10.81 -6.85 -0.93
N VAL A 180 -11.56 -7.57 -0.10
CA VAL A 180 -11.10 -8.86 0.44
C VAL A 180 -10.89 -9.85 -0.71
N GLY A 181 -9.74 -10.52 -0.72
CA GLY A 181 -9.32 -11.45 -1.76
C GLY A 181 -8.45 -10.83 -2.85
N GLU A 182 -8.39 -9.50 -2.98
CA GLU A 182 -7.46 -8.83 -3.88
C GLU A 182 -6.01 -8.95 -3.38
N VAL A 183 -5.06 -8.73 -4.30
CA VAL A 183 -3.62 -8.83 -4.03
C VAL A 183 -2.95 -7.47 -4.13
N VAL A 184 -2.09 -7.19 -3.16
CA VAL A 184 -1.17 -6.05 -3.16
C VAL A 184 0.24 -6.58 -3.37
N VAL A 185 0.92 -6.16 -4.42
CA VAL A 185 2.34 -6.43 -4.65
C VAL A 185 3.13 -5.17 -4.33
N GLY A 186 3.84 -5.17 -3.21
CA GLY A 186 4.49 -3.97 -2.69
C GLY A 186 5.39 -4.25 -1.49
N HIS A 187 5.87 -3.17 -0.87
CA HIS A 187 6.69 -3.21 0.33
C HIS A 187 5.86 -2.87 1.55
N LEU A 188 5.95 -3.67 2.61
CA LEU A 188 5.38 -3.34 3.90
C LEU A 188 6.48 -2.86 4.85
N THR A 189 6.40 -1.60 5.26
CA THR A 189 7.36 -0.98 6.17
C THR A 189 6.81 -0.94 7.59
N PRO A 190 7.52 -1.51 8.59
CA PRO A 190 7.13 -1.35 9.99
C PRO A 190 7.42 0.09 10.45
N ALA A 191 6.54 0.66 11.28
CA ALA A 191 6.77 1.98 11.85
C ALA A 191 6.64 2.01 13.38
N ASP A 192 5.46 1.72 13.93
CA ASP A 192 5.16 1.84 15.34
C ASP A 192 4.55 0.57 15.93
N THR A 193 4.87 0.23 17.18
CA THR A 193 4.28 -0.94 17.87
C THR A 193 3.32 -0.46 18.97
N PRO A 194 2.02 -0.80 18.90
CA PRO A 194 1.10 -0.59 20.00
C PRO A 194 1.56 -1.27 21.31
N LEU A 195 1.35 -0.62 22.46
CA LEU A 195 1.75 -1.13 23.79
C LEU A 195 1.30 -2.56 24.07
N ASP A 196 0.10 -2.93 23.59
CA ASP A 196 -0.52 -4.23 23.80
C ASP A 196 -0.41 -5.15 22.57
N ALA A 197 0.44 -4.82 21.60
CA ALA A 197 0.62 -5.60 20.37
C ALA A 197 1.97 -6.33 20.36
N SER A 198 1.96 -7.54 19.80
CA SER A 198 3.17 -8.36 19.58
C SER A 198 3.87 -8.06 18.25
N SER A 199 3.25 -7.27 17.38
CA SER A 199 3.74 -6.91 16.05
C SER A 199 3.59 -5.40 15.82
N PRO A 200 4.48 -4.79 15.03
CA PRO A 200 4.32 -3.40 14.63
C PRO A 200 3.11 -3.23 13.71
N ASN A 201 2.63 -2.00 13.62
CA ASN A 201 1.82 -1.53 12.52
C ASN A 201 2.70 -1.41 11.28
N TYR A 202 2.17 -1.88 10.16
CA TYR A 202 2.81 -1.78 8.85
C TYR A 202 2.12 -0.73 7.98
N TYR A 203 2.90 -0.18 7.06
CA TYR A 203 2.48 0.81 6.08
C TYR A 203 2.95 0.36 4.70
N LEU A 204 2.27 0.79 3.63
CA LEU A 204 2.79 0.58 2.29
C LEU A 204 3.98 1.52 2.06
N GLY A 205 5.14 0.93 1.79
CA GLY A 205 6.32 1.65 1.33
C GLY A 205 6.19 1.92 -0.15
N GLY A 206 5.91 3.16 -0.54
CA GLY A 206 5.87 3.59 -1.93
C GLY A 206 4.61 3.15 -2.67
N ALA A 207 4.73 3.02 -3.99
CA ALA A 207 3.65 2.51 -4.82
C ALA A 207 3.62 0.98 -4.79
N ALA A 208 2.41 0.42 -4.84
CA ALA A 208 2.16 -1.01 -4.92
C ALA A 208 1.26 -1.30 -6.12
N ALA A 209 1.41 -2.48 -6.73
CA ALA A 209 0.46 -2.94 -7.73
C ALA A 209 -0.75 -3.60 -7.04
N HIS A 210 -1.94 -3.30 -7.53
CA HIS A 210 -3.19 -3.88 -7.03
C HIS A 210 -3.76 -4.83 -8.07
N LEU A 211 -4.03 -6.07 -7.67
CA LEU A 211 -4.49 -7.13 -8.57
C LEU A 211 -5.82 -7.69 -8.08
N THR A 212 -6.64 -8.13 -9.04
CA THR A 212 -7.96 -8.70 -8.80
C THR A 212 -7.89 -10.04 -8.06
N ASN A 213 -9.01 -10.43 -7.45
CA ASN A 213 -9.11 -11.63 -6.61
C ASN A 213 -8.93 -12.98 -7.33
N ASP A 214 -8.86 -13.00 -8.67
CA ASP A 214 -8.59 -14.19 -9.48
C ASP A 214 -7.09 -14.39 -9.80
N THR A 215 -6.23 -13.47 -9.36
CA THR A 215 -4.78 -13.51 -9.55
C THR A 215 -3.95 -14.24 -8.47
N PRO A 216 -4.40 -14.46 -7.20
CA PRO A 216 -3.54 -15.02 -6.15
C PRO A 216 -2.90 -16.36 -6.53
N GLU A 217 -3.70 -17.33 -6.98
CA GLU A 217 -3.20 -18.68 -7.34
C GLU A 217 -2.22 -18.61 -8.51
N LYS A 218 -2.58 -17.85 -9.56
CA LYS A 218 -1.74 -17.66 -10.75
C LYS A 218 -0.40 -16.99 -10.42
N LEU A 219 -0.41 -16.03 -9.49
CA LEU A 219 0.81 -15.35 -9.04
C LEU A 219 1.74 -16.33 -8.34
N VAL A 220 1.21 -17.15 -7.42
CA VAL A 220 2.00 -18.15 -6.70
C VAL A 220 2.57 -19.18 -7.68
N GLU A 221 1.76 -19.72 -8.60
CA GLU A 221 2.22 -20.64 -9.64
C GLU A 221 3.33 -20.02 -10.51
N PHE A 222 3.19 -18.75 -10.90
CA PHE A 222 4.21 -18.03 -11.64
C PHE A 222 5.53 -17.93 -10.84
N ALA A 223 5.45 -17.53 -9.57
CA ALA A 223 6.62 -17.43 -8.70
C ALA A 223 7.27 -18.80 -8.43
N GLU A 224 6.48 -19.88 -8.33
CA GLU A 224 6.96 -21.26 -8.17
C GLU A 224 7.81 -21.71 -9.36
N LEU A 225 7.49 -21.29 -10.59
CA LEU A 225 8.31 -21.59 -11.77
C LEU A 225 9.73 -21.01 -11.63
N HIS A 226 9.84 -19.78 -11.13
CA HIS A 226 11.13 -19.13 -10.87
C HIS A 226 11.89 -19.81 -9.75
N LEU A 227 11.21 -20.14 -8.64
CA LEU A 227 11.81 -20.88 -7.53
C LEU A 227 12.31 -22.27 -7.98
N ALA A 228 11.50 -22.99 -8.76
CA ALA A 228 11.86 -24.29 -9.31
C ALA A 228 13.06 -24.20 -10.25
N ALA A 229 13.18 -23.13 -11.04
CA ALA A 229 14.35 -22.89 -11.88
C ALA A 229 15.62 -22.70 -11.02
N MET A 230 15.56 -21.88 -9.97
CA MET A 230 16.68 -21.72 -9.03
C MET A 230 17.07 -23.03 -8.34
N ARG A 231 16.08 -23.85 -7.98
CA ARG A 231 16.29 -25.16 -7.32
C ARG A 231 16.95 -26.22 -8.19
N ARG A 232 16.98 -26.05 -9.51
CA ARG A 232 17.74 -26.96 -10.41
C ARG A 232 19.24 -26.87 -10.16
N GLU A 233 19.72 -25.70 -9.76
CA GLU A 233 21.13 -25.44 -9.48
C GLU A 233 21.43 -25.50 -7.97
N ARG A 234 20.49 -25.02 -7.15
CA ARG A 234 20.61 -24.96 -5.67
C ARG A 234 19.34 -25.50 -5.00
N PRO A 235 19.26 -26.82 -4.71
CA PRO A 235 18.04 -27.47 -4.20
C PRO A 235 17.46 -26.89 -2.90
N GLU A 236 18.29 -26.25 -2.09
CA GLU A 236 17.96 -25.66 -0.80
C GLU A 236 17.28 -24.28 -0.86
N VAL A 237 17.22 -23.65 -2.05
CA VAL A 237 16.64 -22.31 -2.24
C VAL A 237 15.21 -22.24 -1.72
N THR A 238 14.92 -21.18 -0.98
CA THR A 238 13.64 -20.87 -0.34
C THR A 238 12.94 -19.69 -1.04
N TRP A 239 11.70 -19.39 -0.62
CA TRP A 239 11.01 -18.17 -1.05
C TRP A 239 11.79 -16.90 -0.69
N SER A 240 12.45 -16.88 0.47
CA SER A 240 13.27 -15.74 0.88
C SER A 240 14.43 -15.51 -0.09
N ASP A 241 15.09 -16.57 -0.55
CA ASP A 241 16.18 -16.48 -1.53
C ASP A 241 15.68 -15.96 -2.88
N LEU A 242 14.50 -16.41 -3.34
CA LEU A 242 13.86 -15.86 -4.55
C LEU A 242 13.60 -14.36 -4.41
N LEU A 243 13.07 -13.92 -3.26
CA LEU A 243 12.77 -12.50 -3.04
C LEU A 243 14.03 -11.66 -2.87
N GLU A 244 15.09 -12.19 -2.26
CA GLU A 244 16.35 -11.48 -2.11
C GLU A 244 17.14 -11.36 -3.43
N GLU A 245 17.06 -12.37 -4.29
CA GLU A 245 17.83 -12.40 -5.52
C GLU A 245 17.06 -11.91 -6.73
N ARG A 246 15.73 -12.04 -6.73
CA ARG A 246 14.89 -11.97 -7.93
C ARG A 246 13.47 -11.42 -7.69
N SER A 247 13.25 -10.55 -6.71
CA SER A 247 11.89 -10.04 -6.43
C SER A 247 11.22 -9.33 -7.61
N GLU A 248 11.96 -8.87 -8.63
CA GLU A 248 11.39 -8.29 -9.86
C GLU A 248 10.42 -9.22 -10.59
N VAL A 249 10.52 -10.54 -10.38
CA VAL A 249 9.59 -11.52 -11.00
C VAL A 249 8.14 -11.25 -10.61
N LEU A 250 7.91 -10.66 -9.43
CA LEU A 250 6.57 -10.27 -9.01
C LEU A 250 6.03 -9.13 -9.89
N ASN A 251 6.88 -8.17 -10.27
CA ASN A 251 6.51 -7.14 -11.25
C ASN A 251 6.35 -7.72 -12.66
N HIS A 252 7.18 -8.71 -13.05
CA HIS A 252 7.02 -9.41 -14.34
C HIS A 252 5.64 -10.05 -14.46
N PHE A 253 5.12 -10.65 -13.38
CA PHE A 253 3.75 -11.13 -13.33
C PHE A 253 2.75 -9.98 -13.55
N VAL A 254 2.89 -8.87 -12.81
CA VAL A 254 1.99 -7.70 -12.92
C VAL A 254 1.92 -7.17 -14.36
N ILE A 255 3.07 -6.98 -15.02
CA ILE A 255 3.11 -6.39 -16.37
C ILE A 255 2.68 -7.36 -17.47
N ALA A 256 2.59 -8.65 -17.17
CA ALA A 256 2.10 -9.70 -18.05
C ALA A 256 0.57 -9.88 -17.97
N LEU A 257 -0.09 -9.35 -16.94
CA LEU A 257 -1.54 -9.43 -16.81
C LEU A 257 -2.23 -8.66 -17.96
N PRO A 258 -3.34 -9.21 -18.49
CA PRO A 258 -4.17 -8.47 -19.45
C PRO A 258 -4.66 -7.19 -18.80
N ARG A 259 -4.54 -6.07 -19.51
CA ARG A 259 -5.18 -4.83 -19.09
C ARG A 259 -6.63 -4.90 -19.50
N GLU A 260 -7.54 -4.91 -18.54
CA GLU A 260 -8.92 -4.51 -18.83
C GLU A 260 -8.86 -3.04 -19.27
N GLU A 261 -9.21 -2.75 -20.52
CA GLU A 261 -9.55 -1.39 -20.89
C GLU A 261 -10.66 -0.93 -19.94
N PRO A 262 -10.56 0.26 -19.32
CA PRO A 262 -11.58 0.72 -18.39
C PRO A 262 -12.94 0.64 -19.08
N ASP A 263 -13.83 -0.21 -18.56
CA ASP A 263 -15.15 -0.43 -19.14
C ASP A 263 -15.88 0.92 -19.19
N PRO A 264 -16.09 1.50 -20.39
CA PRO A 264 -16.65 2.84 -20.51
C PRO A 264 -18.06 2.91 -19.92
N SER A 265 -18.75 1.76 -19.80
CA SER A 265 -20.08 1.68 -19.22
C SER A 265 -20.09 1.80 -17.69
N VAL A 266 -18.95 1.69 -16.99
CA VAL A 266 -18.88 1.90 -15.54
C VAL A 266 -19.09 3.37 -15.20
N MET A 267 -18.47 4.27 -15.96
CA MET A 267 -18.71 5.72 -15.81
C MET A 267 -20.16 6.06 -16.16
N GLU A 268 -20.71 5.48 -17.22
CA GLU A 268 -22.13 5.68 -17.58
C GLU A 268 -23.09 5.16 -16.50
N ARG A 269 -22.80 3.99 -15.91
CA ARG A 269 -23.56 3.44 -14.78
C ARG A 269 -23.46 4.33 -13.55
N LEU A 270 -22.27 4.80 -13.18
CA LEU A 270 -22.08 5.71 -12.04
C LEU A 270 -22.78 7.06 -12.24
N VAL A 271 -22.76 7.61 -13.46
CA VAL A 271 -23.48 8.85 -13.80
C VAL A 271 -25.00 8.61 -13.76
N ALA A 272 -25.47 7.47 -14.27
CA ALA A 272 -26.89 7.10 -14.24
C ALA A 272 -27.38 6.92 -12.78
N ASP A 273 -26.65 6.17 -11.97
CA ASP A 273 -26.96 5.93 -10.56
C ASP A 273 -26.91 7.24 -9.74
N GLY A 274 -25.93 8.10 -10.01
CA GLY A 274 -25.84 9.43 -9.41
C GLY A 274 -27.03 10.32 -9.75
N ARG A 275 -27.49 10.30 -11.01
CA ARG A 275 -28.70 11.03 -11.43
C ARG A 275 -29.96 10.49 -10.76
N ILE A 276 -30.12 9.17 -10.69
CA ILE A 276 -31.25 8.53 -10.01
C ILE A 276 -31.27 8.90 -8.53
N ALA A 277 -30.12 8.83 -7.84
CA ALA A 277 -30.02 9.19 -6.43
C ALA A 277 -30.37 10.68 -6.17
N LEU A 278 -29.91 11.58 -7.04
CA LEU A 278 -30.26 13.01 -6.98
C LEU A 278 -31.75 13.26 -7.22
N GLN A 279 -32.36 12.53 -8.16
CA GLN A 279 -33.78 12.65 -8.48
C GLN A 279 -34.66 12.14 -7.33
N LEU A 280 -34.36 10.97 -6.77
CA LEU A 280 -35.03 10.44 -5.59
C LEU A 280 -34.90 11.38 -4.37
N THR A 281 -33.73 12.01 -4.20
CA THR A 281 -33.51 13.00 -3.14
C THR A 281 -34.34 14.27 -3.39
N LYS A 282 -34.39 14.76 -4.63
CA LYS A 282 -35.20 15.92 -5.03
C LYS A 282 -36.70 15.68 -4.81
N GLU A 283 -37.19 14.48 -5.14
CA GLU A 283 -38.58 14.07 -4.92
C GLU A 283 -38.92 13.95 -3.43
N SER A 284 -38.03 13.34 -2.64
CA SER A 284 -38.18 13.23 -1.18
C SER A 284 -38.22 14.61 -0.50
N VAL A 285 -37.33 15.52 -0.89
CA VAL A 285 -37.29 16.90 -0.38
C VAL A 285 -38.52 17.70 -0.81
N ALA A 286 -38.97 17.56 -2.06
CA ALA A 286 -40.18 18.23 -2.54
C ALA A 286 -41.44 17.76 -1.81
N SER A 287 -41.55 16.44 -1.55
CA SER A 287 -42.62 15.85 -0.75
C SER A 287 -42.64 16.39 0.68
N LEU A 288 -41.49 16.44 1.35
CA LEU A 288 -41.34 17.01 2.70
C LEU A 288 -41.72 18.49 2.78
N LEU A 289 -41.47 19.26 1.73
CA LEU A 289 -41.77 20.69 1.66
C LEU A 289 -43.17 21.00 1.10
N GLY A 290 -44.00 19.99 0.78
CA GLY A 290 -45.33 20.16 0.21
C GLY A 290 -45.33 20.84 -1.16
N ARG A 291 -44.23 20.73 -1.92
CA ARG A 291 -44.06 21.35 -3.24
C ARG A 291 -44.28 20.32 -4.34
N VAL A 292 -45.12 20.64 -5.32
CA VAL A 292 -45.28 19.84 -6.53
C VAL A 292 -44.11 20.16 -7.47
N LEU A 293 -43.33 19.14 -7.86
CA LEU A 293 -42.27 19.31 -8.85
C LEU A 293 -42.90 19.53 -10.25
N PRO A 294 -42.34 20.43 -11.07
CA PRO A 294 -42.75 20.54 -12.47
C PRO A 294 -42.48 19.22 -13.20
N LYS A 295 -43.41 18.77 -14.05
CA LYS A 295 -43.16 17.65 -14.96
C LYS A 295 -42.05 18.06 -15.93
N GLU A 296 -41.01 17.24 -16.05
CA GLU A 296 -39.99 17.41 -17.09
C GLU A 296 -40.68 17.30 -18.47
N GLU A 297 -40.49 18.33 -19.31
CA GLU A 297 -40.97 18.33 -20.69
C GLU A 297 -40.13 17.35 -21.50
N GLU A 298 -40.78 16.46 -22.25
CA GLU A 298 -40.12 15.55 -23.18
C GLU A 298 -39.36 16.37 -24.26
N PRO A 299 -38.15 15.95 -24.64
CA PRO A 299 -37.41 16.65 -25.69
C PRO A 299 -38.18 16.52 -27.01
N THR A 300 -38.60 17.65 -27.57
CA THR A 300 -39.17 17.74 -28.91
C THR A 300 -38.13 17.29 -29.92
N THR A 301 -38.33 16.14 -30.54
CA THR A 301 -37.60 15.73 -31.74
C THR A 301 -38.01 16.64 -32.89
N ASP A 302 -37.17 17.62 -33.21
CA ASP A 302 -37.30 18.42 -34.43
C ASP A 302 -36.71 17.61 -35.59
N ASP A 303 -37.58 16.84 -36.25
CA ASP A 303 -37.31 16.23 -37.55
C ASP A 303 -37.40 17.33 -38.62
N SER A 304 -36.27 17.95 -38.94
CA SER A 304 -36.12 18.66 -40.21
C SER A 304 -35.14 17.88 -41.11
N GLU A 305 -35.72 17.01 -41.93
CA GLU A 305 -35.09 16.42 -43.11
C GLU A 305 -34.56 17.55 -44.04
N GLU A 306 -33.25 17.64 -44.22
CA GLU A 306 -32.67 18.33 -45.38
C GLU A 306 -32.09 17.27 -46.34
N LYS A 307 -32.81 17.05 -47.45
CA LYS A 307 -32.43 16.14 -48.55
C LYS A 307 -31.23 16.68 -49.34
N PRO A 308 -30.45 15.79 -49.98
CA PRO A 308 -29.25 16.16 -50.71
C PRO A 308 -29.56 16.67 -52.13
N ALA A 309 -28.72 17.59 -52.61
CA ALA A 309 -28.47 17.86 -54.02
C ALA A 309 -26.96 17.99 -54.25
#